data_AF-A0A7W5LSV7-F1
#
_entry.id   AF-A0A7W5LSV7-F1
#
_cell.length_a   1.000
_cell.length_b   1.000
_cell.length_c   1.000
_cell.angle_alpha   90.00
_cell.angle_beta   90.00
_cell.angle_gamma   90.00
#
_symmetry.space_group_name_H-M   'P 1'
#
loop_
_entity.id
_entity.type
_entity.pdbx_description
1 polymer ?
#
loop_
_entity_poly.entity_id
_entity_poly.type
_entity_poly.pdbx_seq_one_letter_code
_entity_poly.pdbx_strand_id
1 'polypeptide(L)'
;MPDDDSLRVREFVRMFRLISTAKEAAEALQLRNLVHLTNMALLQVALDWDGLDPERDPDIDLGGLVREKARIAMRNGRENLLVLPHT
;
A
#
# COMPACT_ATOMS: atom_id res chain seq x y z
N MET A 1 17.83 18.97 7.55
CA MET A 1 16.81 17.99 8.01
C MET A 1 16.57 17.04 6.87
N PRO A 2 16.47 15.72 7.09
CA PRO A 2 15.86 14.86 6.09
C PRO A 2 14.42 15.37 5.86
N ASP A 3 14.03 15.56 4.60
CA ASP A 3 12.71 16.07 4.24
C ASP A 3 11.63 15.14 4.79
N ASP A 4 10.73 15.68 5.61
CA ASP A 4 9.65 14.94 6.30
C ASP A 4 8.75 14.18 5.29
N ASP A 5 8.60 14.74 4.09
CA ASP A 5 7.93 14.12 2.95
C ASP A 5 8.61 12.82 2.50
N SER A 6 9.95 12.76 2.53
CA SER A 6 10.69 11.55 2.16
C SER A 6 10.50 10.42 3.17
N LEU A 7 10.31 10.75 4.45
CA LEU A 7 9.99 9.76 5.48
C LEU A 7 8.58 9.21 5.28
N ARG A 8 7.59 10.09 5.13
CA ARG A 8 6.20 9.69 4.85
C ARG A 8 6.13 8.78 3.62
N VAL A 9 6.74 9.17 2.49
CA VAL A 9 6.75 8.35 1.26
C VAL A 9 7.31 6.96 1.54
N ARG A 10 8.42 6.85 2.27
CA ARG A 10 9.02 5.55 2.59
C ARG A 10 8.11 4.68 3.45
N GLU A 11 7.47 5.24 4.47
CA GLU A 11 6.56 4.51 5.35
C GLU A 11 5.35 3.99 4.59
N PHE A 12 4.72 4.84 3.78
CA PHE A 12 3.62 4.44 2.89
C PHE A 12 4.03 3.33 1.93
N VAL A 13 5.14 3.51 1.22
CA VAL A 13 5.64 2.50 0.27
C VAL A 13 5.88 1.16 0.96
N ARG A 14 6.49 1.19 2.17
CA ARG A 14 6.77 -0.01 2.96
C ARG A 14 5.47 -0.72 3.36
N MET A 15 4.50 0.00 3.93
CA MET A 15 3.22 -0.58 4.36
C MET A 15 2.40 -1.11 3.18
N PHE A 16 2.26 -0.32 2.12
CA PHE A 16 1.49 -0.71 0.95
C PHE A 16 2.04 -2.00 0.32
N ARG A 17 3.37 -2.12 0.19
CA ARG A 17 3.99 -3.35 -0.31
C ARG A 17 3.79 -4.54 0.61
N LEU A 18 4.00 -4.36 1.92
CA LEU A 18 3.82 -5.44 2.89
C LEU A 18 2.41 -6.03 2.81
N ILE A 19 1.40 -5.17 2.79
CA ILE A 19 0.00 -5.58 2.68
C ILE A 19 -0.29 -6.21 1.31
N SER A 20 0.31 -5.68 0.23
CA SER A 20 0.17 -6.27 -1.11
C SER A 20 0.73 -7.70 -1.17
N THR A 21 1.91 -7.94 -0.58
CA THR A 21 2.49 -9.29 -0.50
C THR A 21 1.63 -10.22 0.36
N ALA A 22 1.09 -9.72 1.49
CA ALA A 22 0.18 -10.50 2.31
C ALA A 22 -1.12 -10.87 1.57
N LYS A 23 -1.64 -9.96 0.75
CA LYS A 23 -2.78 -10.20 -0.13
C LYS A 23 -2.47 -11.29 -1.16
N GLU A 24 -1.35 -11.19 -1.87
CA GLU A 24 -0.93 -12.20 -2.87
C GLU A 24 -0.82 -13.59 -2.25
N ALA A 25 -0.23 -13.70 -1.06
CA ALA A 25 -0.15 -14.96 -0.32
C ALA A 25 -1.54 -15.48 0.10
N ALA A 26 -2.43 -14.59 0.55
CA ALA A 26 -3.81 -14.95 0.91
C ALA A 26 -4.62 -15.43 -0.30
N GLU A 27 -4.43 -14.81 -1.47
CA GLU A 27 -5.05 -15.22 -2.74
C GLU A 27 -4.57 -16.61 -3.16
N ALA A 28 -3.26 -16.87 -3.10
CA ALA A 28 -2.68 -18.19 -3.41
C ALA A 28 -3.22 -19.31 -2.51
N LEU A 29 -3.51 -19.00 -1.24
CA LEU A 29 -4.09 -19.92 -0.26
C LEU A 29 -5.63 -19.93 -0.26
N GLN A 30 -6.28 -19.16 -1.15
CA GLN A 30 -7.74 -19.01 -1.23
C GLN A 30 -8.41 -18.55 0.08
N LEU A 31 -7.69 -17.81 0.92
CA LEU A 31 -8.17 -17.28 2.19
C LEU A 31 -9.02 -16.02 1.97
N ARG A 32 -10.25 -16.21 1.48
CA ARG A 32 -11.14 -15.12 1.01
C ARG A 32 -11.32 -13.99 2.02
N ASN A 33 -11.50 -14.31 3.31
CA ASN A 33 -11.66 -13.29 4.35
C ASN A 33 -10.39 -12.45 4.52
N LEU A 34 -9.22 -13.08 4.44
CA LEU A 34 -7.94 -12.38 4.52
C LEU A 34 -7.67 -11.53 3.28
N VAL A 35 -8.07 -12.00 2.09
CA VAL A 35 -8.05 -11.19 0.86
C VAL A 35 -8.93 -9.96 0.99
N HIS A 36 -10.12 -10.10 1.57
CA HIS A 36 -11.00 -8.96 1.80
C HIS A 36 -10.39 -7.95 2.79
N LEU A 37 -9.88 -8.42 3.94
CA LEU A 37 -9.25 -7.57 4.95
C LEU A 37 -8.00 -6.85 4.42
N THR A 38 -7.18 -7.52 3.62
CA THR A 38 -5.99 -6.91 3.00
C THR A 38 -6.37 -5.87 1.96
N ASN A 39 -7.44 -6.06 1.18
CA ASN A 39 -7.97 -5.02 0.30
C ASN A 39 -8.46 -3.78 1.07
N MET A 40 -9.16 -3.98 2.19
CA MET A 40 -9.59 -2.87 3.05
C MET A 40 -8.40 -2.12 3.65
N ALA A 41 -7.36 -2.84 4.09
CA ALA A 41 -6.14 -2.24 4.61
C ALA A 41 -5.38 -1.44 3.54
N LEU A 42 -5.30 -1.94 2.29
CA LEU A 42 -4.70 -1.19 1.17
C LEU A 42 -5.46 0.10 0.87
N LEU A 43 -6.80 0.06 0.93
CA LEU A 43 -7.63 1.24 0.75
C LEU A 43 -7.39 2.26 1.87
N GLN A 44 -7.38 1.82 3.13
CA GLN A 44 -7.14 2.72 4.26
C GLN A 44 -5.77 3.40 4.15
N VAL A 45 -4.71 2.65 3.87
CA VAL A 45 -3.36 3.21 3.69
C VAL A 45 -3.31 4.22 2.53
N ALA A 46 -4.09 3.99 1.47
CA ALA A 46 -4.18 4.93 0.35
C ALA A 46 -4.93 6.22 0.71
N LEU A 47 -6.00 6.12 1.51
CA LEU A 47 -6.76 7.26 2.01
C LEU A 47 -5.93 8.09 3.01
N ASP A 48 -5.28 7.43 3.96
CA ASP A 48 -4.41 8.07 4.97
C ASP A 48 -3.28 8.85 4.30
N TRP A 49 -2.72 8.32 3.21
CA TRP A 49 -1.68 8.98 2.43
C TRP A 49 -2.13 10.33 1.84
N ASP A 50 -3.32 10.37 1.26
CA ASP A 50 -3.88 11.60 0.67
C ASP A 50 -4.65 12.46 1.69
N GLY A 51 -4.74 12.02 2.95
CA GLY A 51 -5.54 12.68 3.99
C GLY A 51 -7.03 12.71 3.66
N LEU A 52 -7.51 11.71 2.92
CA LEU A 52 -8.90 11.62 2.47
C LEU A 52 -9.75 10.90 3.51
N ASP A 53 -10.98 11.40 3.67
CA ASP A 53 -12.00 10.79 4.51
C ASP A 53 -13.22 10.46 3.64
N PRO A 54 -13.47 9.18 3.33
CA PRO A 54 -14.57 8.78 2.45
C PRO A 54 -15.96 9.05 3.05
N GLU A 55 -16.08 9.28 4.36
CA GLU A 55 -17.34 9.71 4.96
C GLU A 55 -17.67 11.17 4.64
N ARG A 56 -16.64 11.98 4.34
CA ARG A 56 -16.78 13.41 4.03
C ARG A 56 -16.88 13.69 2.54
N ASP A 57 -16.38 12.78 1.71
CA ASP A 57 -16.43 12.89 0.26
C ASP A 57 -16.86 11.54 -0.37
N PRO A 58 -18.18 11.35 -0.57
CA PRO A 58 -18.74 10.08 -1.05
C PRO A 58 -18.47 9.82 -2.54
N ASP A 59 -18.02 10.83 -3.29
CA ASP A 59 -17.78 10.73 -4.74
C ASP A 59 -16.34 10.29 -5.08
N ILE A 60 -15.52 9.98 -4.07
CA ILE A 60 -14.15 9.48 -4.27
C ILE A 60 -14.16 8.16 -5.05
N ASP A 61 -13.43 8.13 -6.18
CA ASP A 61 -13.11 6.87 -6.88
C ASP A 61 -12.05 6.09 -6.09
N LEU A 62 -12.51 5.31 -5.11
CA LEU A 62 -11.69 4.46 -4.25
C LEU A 62 -10.86 3.45 -5.07
N GLY A 63 -11.42 2.96 -6.18
CA GLY A 63 -10.73 2.02 -7.06
C GLY A 63 -9.58 2.69 -7.83
N GLY A 64 -9.81 3.90 -8.34
CA GLY A 64 -8.80 4.75 -8.97
C GLY A 64 -7.68 5.11 -8.00
N LEU A 65 -8.04 5.51 -6.78
CA LEU A 65 -7.12 5.85 -5.72
C LEU A 65 -6.14 4.70 -5.42
N VAL A 66 -6.66 3.49 -5.18
CA VAL A 66 -5.81 2.32 -4.88
C VAL A 66 -4.89 1.97 -6.06
N ARG A 67 -5.38 2.07 -7.31
CA ARG A 67 -4.55 1.82 -8.51
C ARG A 67 -3.41 2.84 -8.63
N GLU A 68 -3.70 4.10 -8.37
CA GLU A 68 -2.70 5.18 -8.37
C GLU A 68 -1.61 4.92 -7.33
N LYS A 69 -2.03 4.63 -6.09
CA LYS A 69 -1.14 4.31 -4.96
C LYS A 69 -0.30 3.07 -5.20
N ALA A 70 -0.87 2.03 -5.78
CA ALA A 70 -0.12 0.85 -6.19
C ALA A 70 0.99 1.21 -7.18
N ARG A 71 0.73 2.10 -8.15
CA ARG A 71 1.77 2.52 -9.11
C ARG A 71 2.92 3.25 -8.41
N ILE A 72 2.63 4.15 -7.48
CA ILE A 72 3.65 4.87 -6.68
C ILE A 72 4.46 3.87 -5.85
N ALA A 73 3.78 3.00 -5.12
CA ALA A 73 4.41 2.01 -4.25
C ALA A 73 5.30 1.03 -5.03
N MET A 74 4.91 0.63 -6.25
CA MET A 74 5.66 -0.34 -7.05
C MET A 74 6.77 0.30 -7.90
N ARG A 75 6.62 1.58 -8.32
CA ARG A 75 7.64 2.29 -9.09
C ARG A 75 8.93 2.51 -8.29
N ASN A 76 8.82 2.79 -7.00
CA ASN A 76 9.97 2.96 -6.09
C ASN A 76 10.59 1.61 -5.64
N GLY A 77 10.17 0.47 -6.22
CA GLY A 77 10.51 -0.88 -5.74
C GLY A 77 11.79 -1.45 -6.28
N ARG A 78 12.26 -0.91 -7.41
CA ARG A 78 13.48 -1.37 -8.07
C ARG A 78 14.76 -0.89 -7.39
N GLU A 79 14.70 0.11 -6.51
CA GLU A 79 15.91 0.72 -5.94
C GLU A 79 16.31 0.18 -4.56
N ASN A 80 15.43 -0.56 -3.85
CA ASN A 80 15.68 -0.92 -2.43
C ASN A 80 15.50 -2.39 -2.06
N LEU A 81 15.46 -3.32 -3.01
CA LEU A 81 15.64 -4.75 -2.71
C LEU A 81 17.14 -5.10 -2.66
N LEU A 82 17.86 -4.54 -1.68
CA LEU A 82 19.11 -5.14 -1.21
C LEU A 82 18.71 -6.41 -0.46
N VAL A 83 18.69 -7.52 -1.21
CA VAL A 83 18.59 -8.88 -0.67
C VAL A 83 19.73 -9.04 0.32
N LEU A 84 19.42 -9.15 1.61
CA LEU A 84 20.43 -9.52 2.60
C LEU A 84 20.83 -10.98 2.32
N PRO A 85 22.10 -11.26 1.96
CA PRO A 85 22.56 -12.63 1.80
C PRO A 85 22.54 -13.31 3.16
N HIS A 86 21.83 -14.43 3.25
CA HIS A 86 21.94 -15.34 4.39
C HIS A 86 23.38 -15.87 4.44
N THR A 87 24.09 -15.56 5.52
CA THR A 87 25.38 -16.18 5.88
C THR A 87 25.20 -16.96 7.17
#